data_AF-A0A7C4ZIQ2-F1
#
_entry.id   AF-A0A7C4ZIQ2-F1
#
_cell.length_a   1.000
_cell.length_b   1.000
_cell.length_c   1.000
_cell.angle_alpha   90.00
_cell.angle_beta   90.00
_cell.angle_gamma   90.00
#
_symmetry.space_group_name_H-M   'P 1'
#
loop_
_entity.id
_entity.type
_entity.pdbx_description
1 polymer ?
#
loop_
_entity_poly.entity_id
_entity_poly.type
_entity_poly.pdbx_seq_one_letter_code
_entity_poly.pdbx_strand_id
1 'polypeptide(L)'
;MDSISTLISQLLVNAGDLWGLALIGQFFVMICESAKPKPAEGETAAEPRGFGLLVTILSLLTPLLLLVHAFYVGAGAPIAILALVGGVIVGAGLIGWIIGMAAPPIGRTLNRAAPFLAVAVFALAIYVTWRSAFGLLNMFVTGSAT
;
A
#
# COMPACT_ATOMS: atom_id res chain seq x y z
N MET A 1 -0.99 -28.19 -0.40
CA MET A 1 -0.82 -26.75 -0.70
C MET A 1 -2.14 -26.26 -1.23
N ASP A 2 -2.78 -25.33 -0.52
CA ASP A 2 -4.11 -24.84 -0.84
C ASP A 2 -4.09 -24.02 -2.14
N SER A 3 -5.13 -24.10 -2.96
CA SER A 3 -5.22 -23.42 -4.26
C SER A 3 -4.89 -21.91 -4.19
N ILE A 4 -5.18 -21.27 -3.06
CA ILE A 4 -4.86 -19.87 -2.78
C ILE A 4 -3.34 -19.65 -2.68
N SER A 5 -2.62 -20.54 -1.98
CA SER A 5 -1.16 -20.43 -1.81
C SER A 5 -0.41 -20.51 -3.15
N THR A 6 -0.90 -21.34 -4.08
CA THR A 6 -0.38 -21.46 -5.43
C THR A 6 -0.59 -20.18 -6.23
N LEU A 7 -1.79 -19.59 -6.16
CA LEU A 7 -2.11 -18.34 -6.86
C LEU A 7 -1.28 -17.16 -6.35
N ILE A 8 -1.08 -17.06 -5.04
CA ILE A 8 -0.23 -16.03 -4.44
C ILE A 8 1.23 -16.21 -4.87
N SER A 9 1.73 -17.46 -4.88
CA SER A 9 3.10 -17.74 -5.30
C SER A 9 3.33 -17.39 -6.77
N GLN A 10 2.39 -17.74 -7.65
CA GLN A 10 2.45 -17.37 -9.07
C GLN A 10 2.40 -15.85 -9.27
N LEU A 11 1.55 -15.14 -8.51
CA LEU A 11 1.49 -13.68 -8.56
C LEU A 11 2.81 -13.04 -8.15
N LEU A 12 3.44 -13.51 -7.07
CA LEU A 12 4.73 -12.98 -6.60
C LEU A 12 5.85 -13.21 -7.62
N VAL A 13 5.88 -14.40 -8.24
CA VAL A 13 6.84 -14.71 -9.32
C VAL A 13 6.62 -13.79 -10.53
N ASN A 14 5.37 -13.53 -10.90
CA ASN A 14 5.06 -12.71 -12.08
C ASN A 14 5.23 -11.20 -11.84
N ALA A 15 4.93 -10.72 -10.64
CA ALA A 15 5.08 -9.31 -10.26
C ALA A 15 6.53 -8.94 -9.88
N GLY A 16 7.33 -9.95 -9.50
CA GLY A 16 8.75 -9.81 -9.16
C GLY A 16 9.00 -9.40 -7.71
N ASP A 17 10.21 -9.71 -7.24
CA ASP A 17 10.60 -9.56 -5.83
C ASP A 17 10.48 -8.12 -5.31
N LEU A 18 10.79 -7.14 -6.16
CA LEU A 18 10.70 -5.73 -5.80
C LEU A 18 9.24 -5.27 -5.60
N TRP A 19 8.29 -5.87 -6.31
CA TRP A 19 6.86 -5.61 -6.07
C TRP A 19 6.44 -6.16 -4.71
N GLY A 20 6.88 -7.38 -4.37
CA GLY A 20 6.65 -7.98 -3.06
C GLY A 20 7.25 -7.13 -1.94
N LEU A 21 8.47 -6.63 -2.11
CA LEU A 21 9.12 -5.70 -1.17
C LEU A 21 8.36 -4.38 -1.04
N ALA A 22 7.86 -3.82 -2.15
CA ALA A 22 7.04 -2.61 -2.11
C ALA A 22 5.71 -2.85 -1.37
N LEU A 23 5.09 -4.02 -1.55
CA LEU A 23 3.86 -4.40 -0.84
C LEU A 23 4.11 -4.56 0.68
N ILE A 24 5.22 -5.19 1.07
CA ILE A 24 5.64 -5.30 2.47
C ILE A 24 5.95 -3.91 3.04
N GLY A 25 6.68 -3.08 2.30
CA GLY A 25 6.96 -1.70 2.69
C GLY A 25 5.66 -0.92 2.93
N GLN A 26 4.71 -1.03 2.01
CA GLN A 26 3.41 -0.36 2.13
C GLN A 26 2.60 -0.89 3.31
N PHE A 27 2.65 -2.18 3.59
CA PHE A 27 2.05 -2.77 4.78
C PHE A 27 2.56 -2.09 6.06
N PHE A 28 3.89 -1.90 6.19
CA PHE A 28 4.47 -1.19 7.33
C PHE A 28 4.08 0.29 7.39
N VAL A 29 4.06 0.99 6.25
CA VAL A 29 3.58 2.38 6.18
C VAL A 29 2.17 2.49 6.74
N MET A 30 1.26 1.62 6.29
CA MET A 30 -0.14 1.63 6.72
C MET A 30 -0.33 1.30 8.21
N ILE A 31 0.50 0.40 8.77
CA ILE A 31 0.53 0.16 10.22
C ILE A 31 0.90 1.46 10.95
N CYS A 32 1.97 2.13 10.51
CA CYS A 32 2.45 3.35 11.13
C CYS A 32 1.43 4.50 11.03
N GLU A 33 0.76 4.63 9.88
CA GLU A 33 -0.30 5.62 9.67
C GLU A 33 -1.55 5.35 10.52
N SER A 34 -1.87 4.08 10.74
CA SER A 34 -3.04 3.64 11.49
C SER A 34 -2.79 3.61 13.00
N ALA A 35 -1.53 3.62 13.44
CA ALA A 35 -1.13 3.67 14.85
C ALA A 35 -1.33 5.03 15.55
N LYS A 36 -2.16 5.92 14.98
CA LYS A 36 -2.52 7.21 15.57
C LYS A 36 -3.26 6.98 16.89
N PRO A 37 -2.70 7.40 18.04
CA PRO A 37 -3.43 7.34 19.30
C PRO A 37 -4.57 8.35 19.31
N LYS A 38 -5.58 8.09 20.14
CA LYS A 38 -6.70 9.02 20.35
C LYS A 38 -6.17 10.36 20.90
N PRO A 39 -6.70 11.51 20.43
CA PRO A 39 -6.41 12.82 21.03
C PRO A 39 -6.73 12.81 22.53
N ALA A 40 -5.97 13.53 23.34
CA ALA A 40 -6.33 13.72 24.74
C ALA A 40 -7.60 14.59 24.86
N GLU A 41 -8.28 14.51 26.01
CA GLU A 41 -9.46 15.36 26.25
C GLU A 41 -9.10 16.85 26.08
N GLY A 42 -9.81 17.52 25.17
CA GLY A 42 -9.58 18.92 24.81
C GLY A 42 -8.64 19.17 23.62
N GLU A 43 -8.02 18.13 23.05
CA GLU A 43 -7.23 18.25 21.83
C GLU A 43 -8.09 18.00 20.58
N THR A 44 -8.03 18.91 19.61
CA THR A 44 -8.63 18.69 18.28
C THR A 44 -7.63 18.02 17.35
N ALA A 45 -8.10 17.03 16.58
CA ALA A 45 -7.28 16.42 15.55
C ALA A 45 -6.96 17.46 14.46
N ALA A 46 -5.68 17.76 14.27
CA ALA A 46 -5.24 18.67 13.24
C ALA A 46 -5.46 18.06 11.84
N GLU A 47 -6.09 18.80 10.93
CA GLU A 47 -6.19 18.39 9.53
C GLU A 47 -4.81 18.38 8.86
N PRO A 48 -4.51 17.37 8.02
CA PRO A 48 -3.27 17.34 7.27
C PRO A 48 -3.16 18.54 6.32
N ARG A 49 -2.09 19.34 6.43
CA ARG A 49 -1.78 20.44 5.51
C ARG A 49 -0.35 20.33 5.01
N GLY A 50 -0.08 20.91 3.83
CA GLY A 50 1.25 20.93 3.22
C GLY A 50 1.83 19.52 3.01
N PHE A 51 3.00 19.27 3.58
CA PHE A 51 3.70 17.98 3.43
C PHE A 51 2.89 16.79 3.98
N GLY A 52 2.10 16.99 5.04
CA GLY A 52 1.24 15.92 5.58
C GLY A 52 0.12 15.50 4.61
N LEU A 53 -0.38 16.44 3.80
CA LEU A 53 -1.35 16.14 2.76
C LEU A 53 -0.70 15.34 1.62
N LEU A 54 0.50 15.75 1.19
CA LEU A 54 1.26 15.02 0.18
C LEU A 54 1.47 13.56 0.59
N VAL A 55 1.94 13.31 1.81
CA VAL A 55 2.14 11.96 2.34
C VAL A 55 0.86 11.14 2.31
N THR A 56 -0.27 11.75 2.70
CA THR A 56 -1.58 11.08 2.66
C THR A 56 -1.93 10.67 1.22
N ILE A 57 -1.66 11.53 0.23
CA ILE A 57 -1.85 11.22 -1.19
C ILE A 57 -0.91 10.09 -1.61
N LEU A 58 0.37 10.14 -1.26
CA LEU A 58 1.35 9.11 -1.64
C LEU A 58 0.98 7.74 -1.04
N SER A 59 0.56 7.71 0.22
CA SER A 59 0.13 6.47 0.89
C SER A 59 -1.14 5.89 0.26
N LEU A 60 -2.04 6.73 -0.27
CA LEU A 60 -3.20 6.26 -1.04
C LEU A 60 -2.81 5.75 -2.43
N LEU A 61 -1.90 6.45 -3.12
CA LEU A 61 -1.48 6.09 -4.48
C LEU A 61 -0.63 4.81 -4.51
N THR A 62 0.21 4.57 -3.50
CA THR A 62 1.09 3.39 -3.45
C THR A 62 0.35 2.06 -3.60
N PRO A 63 -0.66 1.72 -2.78
CA PRO A 63 -1.39 0.46 -2.92
C PRO A 63 -2.18 0.40 -4.23
N LEU A 64 -2.65 1.54 -4.77
CA LEU A 64 -3.30 1.58 -6.07
C LEU A 64 -2.33 1.22 -7.20
N LEU A 65 -1.11 1.79 -7.19
CA LEU A 65 -0.07 1.45 -8.16
C LEU A 65 0.28 -0.04 -8.12
N LEU A 66 0.48 -0.58 -6.91
CA LEU A 66 0.78 -2.00 -6.71
C LEU A 66 -0.37 -2.90 -7.17
N LEU A 67 -1.61 -2.51 -6.90
CA LEU A 67 -2.81 -3.23 -7.34
C LEU A 67 -2.91 -3.26 -8.87
N VAL A 68 -2.73 -2.10 -9.51
CA VAL A 68 -2.76 -1.96 -10.98
C VAL A 68 -1.69 -2.83 -11.64
N HIS A 69 -0.46 -2.81 -11.11
CA HIS A 69 0.61 -3.68 -11.60
C HIS A 69 0.27 -5.16 -11.43
N ALA A 70 -0.27 -5.55 -10.28
CA ALA A 70 -0.70 -6.93 -10.02
C ALA A 70 -1.77 -7.41 -11.01
N PHE A 71 -2.75 -6.57 -11.35
CA PHE A 71 -3.74 -6.89 -12.38
C PHE A 71 -3.14 -7.00 -13.78
N TYR A 72 -2.15 -6.16 -14.09
CA TYR A 72 -1.47 -6.19 -15.39
C TYR A 72 -0.65 -7.48 -15.58
N VAL A 73 0.08 -7.93 -14.56
CA VAL A 73 0.98 -9.10 -14.65
C VAL A 73 0.32 -10.42 -14.23
N GLY A 74 -0.68 -10.38 -13.37
CA GLY A 74 -1.33 -11.56 -12.78
C GLY A 74 -2.49 -12.13 -13.58
N ALA A 75 -2.63 -11.75 -14.86
CA ALA A 75 -3.75 -12.06 -15.75
C ALA A 75 -4.40 -13.43 -15.47
N GLY A 76 -5.60 -13.41 -14.84
CA GLY A 76 -6.40 -14.62 -14.56
C GLY A 76 -6.80 -14.86 -13.10
N ALA A 77 -6.24 -14.13 -12.13
CA ALA A 77 -6.54 -14.35 -10.71
C ALA A 77 -7.04 -13.10 -9.94
N PRO A 78 -8.10 -12.41 -10.41
CA PRO A 78 -8.56 -11.14 -9.84
C PRO A 78 -8.93 -11.25 -8.35
N ILE A 79 -9.57 -12.36 -7.96
CA ILE A 79 -9.97 -12.60 -6.56
C ILE A 79 -8.73 -12.75 -5.66
N ALA A 80 -7.69 -13.45 -6.12
CA ALA A 80 -6.47 -13.62 -5.33
C ALA A 80 -5.71 -12.30 -5.15
N ILE A 81 -5.66 -11.47 -6.20
CA ILE A 81 -5.06 -10.14 -6.14
C ILE A 81 -5.80 -9.25 -5.14
N LEU A 82 -7.13 -9.20 -5.21
CA LEU A 82 -7.95 -8.42 -4.29
C LEU A 82 -7.85 -8.94 -2.85
N ALA A 83 -7.84 -10.26 -2.66
CA ALA A 83 -7.69 -10.87 -1.34
C ALA A 83 -6.31 -10.56 -0.73
N LEU A 84 -5.23 -10.61 -1.52
CA LEU A 84 -3.88 -10.31 -1.05
C LEU A 84 -3.72 -8.83 -0.70
N VAL A 85 -4.01 -7.94 -1.65
CA VAL A 85 -3.84 -6.48 -1.44
C VAL A 85 -4.84 -5.96 -0.42
N GLY A 86 -6.10 -6.39 -0.50
CA GLY A 86 -7.13 -6.05 0.48
C GLY A 86 -6.80 -6.60 1.87
N GLY A 87 -6.29 -7.83 1.96
CA GLY A 87 -5.82 -8.43 3.20
C GLY A 87 -4.66 -7.67 3.83
N VAL A 88 -3.70 -7.21 3.02
CA VAL A 88 -2.60 -6.33 3.45
C VAL A 88 -3.14 -5.02 4.02
N ILE A 89 -4.06 -4.36 3.31
CA ILE A 89 -4.66 -3.08 3.72
C ILE A 89 -5.41 -3.24 5.06
N VAL A 90 -6.32 -4.22 5.14
CA VAL A 90 -7.14 -4.47 6.34
C VAL A 90 -6.26 -4.92 7.50
N GLY A 91 -5.33 -5.84 7.26
CA GLY A 91 -4.40 -6.34 8.27
C GLY A 91 -3.53 -5.23 8.85
N ALA A 92 -2.96 -4.37 8.01
CA ALA A 92 -2.17 -3.23 8.46
C ALA A 92 -2.99 -2.25 9.30
N GLY A 93 -4.22 -1.95 8.86
CA GLY A 93 -5.12 -1.06 9.59
C GLY A 93 -5.46 -1.60 10.98
N LEU A 94 -5.79 -2.88 11.09
CA LEU A 94 -6.09 -3.54 12.37
C LEU A 94 -4.88 -3.54 13.31
N ILE A 95 -3.69 -3.91 12.80
CA ILE A 95 -2.45 -3.92 13.60
C ILE A 95 -2.11 -2.52 14.10
N GLY A 96 -2.14 -1.53 13.22
CA GLY A 96 -1.89 -0.13 13.59
C GLY A 96 -2.87 0.34 14.65
N TRP A 97 -4.17 0.10 14.45
CA TRP A 97 -5.20 0.46 15.43
C TRP A 97 -4.96 -0.16 16.81
N ILE A 98 -4.61 -1.46 16.87
CA ILE A 98 -4.28 -2.15 18.13
C ILE A 98 -3.06 -1.48 18.79
N ILE A 99 -2.00 -1.18 18.04
CA ILE A 99 -0.82 -0.50 18.58
C ILE A 99 -1.17 0.88 19.14
N GLY A 100 -2.00 1.65 18.42
CA GLY A 100 -2.46 2.97 18.85
C GLY A 100 -3.22 2.95 20.17
N MET A 101 -3.96 1.88 20.45
CA MET A 101 -4.69 1.69 21.71
C MET A 101 -3.83 1.10 22.83
N ALA A 102 -3.04 0.06 22.53
CA ALA A 102 -2.30 -0.70 23.53
C ALA A 102 -1.00 -0.01 23.97
N ALA A 103 -0.36 0.75 23.06
CA ALA A 103 0.92 1.41 23.32
C ALA A 103 0.99 2.82 22.69
N PRO A 104 0.26 3.82 23.24
CA PRO A 104 0.22 5.17 22.69
C PRO A 104 1.59 5.85 22.47
N PRO A 105 2.62 5.65 23.31
CA PRO A 105 3.95 6.21 23.04
C PRO A 105 4.62 5.62 21.79
N ILE A 106 4.45 4.31 21.58
CA ILE A 106 4.96 3.61 20.40
C ILE A 106 4.17 4.06 19.17
N GLY A 107 2.84 4.11 19.26
CA GLY A 107 1.96 4.58 18.18
C GLY A 107 2.31 5.99 17.70
N ARG A 108 2.60 6.94 18.62
CA ARG A 108 3.08 8.28 18.25
C ARG A 108 4.40 8.26 17.49
N THR A 109 5.34 7.42 17.91
CA THR A 109 6.66 7.32 17.28
C THR A 109 6.55 6.74 15.88
N LEU A 110 5.80 5.64 15.73
CA LEU A 110 5.50 5.03 14.43
C LEU A 110 4.80 6.01 13.51
N ASN A 111 3.78 6.72 14.01
CA ASN A 111 3.04 7.68 13.20
C ASN A 111 3.90 8.85 12.69
N ARG A 112 4.86 9.31 13.49
CA ARG A 112 5.84 10.32 13.06
C ARG A 112 6.83 9.81 12.02
N ALA A 113 7.12 8.51 12.02
CA ALA A 113 8.01 7.88 11.03
C ALA A 113 7.30 7.58 9.70
N ALA A 114 5.96 7.40 9.73
CA ALA A 114 5.16 7.02 8.57
C ALA A 114 5.41 7.89 7.32
N PRO A 115 5.51 9.24 7.40
CA PRO A 115 5.79 10.09 6.24
C PRO A 115 7.08 9.77 5.50
N PHE A 116 8.15 9.50 6.24
CA PHE A 116 9.46 9.23 5.64
C PHE A 116 9.47 7.86 4.97
N LEU A 117 8.84 6.88 5.60
CA LEU A 117 8.69 5.54 5.04
C LEU A 117 7.78 5.56 3.80
N ALA A 118 6.68 6.32 3.83
CA ALA A 118 5.76 6.45 2.71
C ALA A 118 6.45 6.98 1.45
N VAL A 119 7.32 7.98 1.57
CA VAL A 119 8.08 8.51 0.43
C VAL A 119 9.01 7.46 -0.17
N ALA A 120 9.76 6.73 0.67
CA ALA A 120 10.69 5.70 0.20
C ALA A 120 9.95 4.52 -0.47
N VAL A 121 8.87 4.06 0.13
CA VAL A 121 8.04 2.96 -0.41
C VAL A 121 7.33 3.40 -1.69
N PHE A 122 6.82 4.63 -1.74
CA PHE A 122 6.20 5.17 -2.96
C PHE A 122 7.21 5.26 -4.11
N ALA A 123 8.44 5.70 -3.86
CA ALA A 123 9.49 5.73 -4.88
C ALA A 123 9.80 4.33 -5.42
N LEU A 124 9.88 3.32 -4.54
CA LEU A 124 10.04 1.92 -4.94
C LEU A 124 8.83 1.43 -5.76
N ALA A 125 7.61 1.74 -5.31
CA ALA A 125 6.39 1.37 -6.04
C ALA A 125 6.40 1.97 -7.44
N ILE A 126 6.70 3.26 -7.61
CA ILE A 126 6.85 3.89 -8.93
C ILE A 126 7.88 3.11 -9.77
N TYR A 127 9.07 2.85 -9.23
CA TYR A 127 10.14 2.18 -9.97
C TYR A 127 9.68 0.82 -10.51
N VAL A 128 8.94 0.06 -9.71
CA VAL A 128 8.47 -1.28 -10.09
C VAL A 128 7.26 -1.21 -11.03
N THR A 129 6.36 -0.26 -10.82
CA THR A 129 5.08 -0.20 -11.55
C THR A 129 5.12 0.67 -12.80
N TRP A 130 6.20 1.42 -13.07
CA TRP A 130 6.23 2.43 -14.15
C TRP A 130 5.87 1.81 -15.51
N ARG A 131 6.47 0.67 -15.87
CA ARG A 131 6.20 0.00 -17.16
C ARG A 131 4.73 -0.39 -17.32
N SER A 132 4.12 -0.93 -16.26
CA SER A 132 2.72 -1.34 -16.30
C SER A 132 1.77 -0.15 -16.33
N ALA A 133 2.08 0.92 -15.60
CA ALA A 133 1.31 2.15 -15.64
C ALA A 133 1.34 2.78 -17.04
N PHE A 134 2.51 2.88 -17.68
CA PHE A 134 2.63 3.34 -19.06
C PHE A 134 1.97 2.38 -20.06
N GLY A 135 2.08 1.07 -19.86
CA GLY A 135 1.41 0.06 -20.70
C GLY A 135 -0.11 0.22 -20.69
N LEU A 136 -0.71 0.43 -19.52
CA LEU A 136 -2.16 0.67 -19.38
C LEU A 136 -2.57 2.02 -19.95
N LEU A 137 -1.82 3.10 -19.63
CA LEU A 137 -2.10 4.42 -20.20
C LEU A 137 -2.03 4.39 -21.72
N ASN A 138 -1.04 3.72 -22.30
CA ASN A 138 -0.95 3.54 -23.74
C ASN A 138 -2.15 2.76 -24.27
N MET A 139 -2.58 1.67 -23.63
CA MET A 139 -3.78 0.91 -24.04
C MET A 139 -5.04 1.81 -24.07
N PHE A 140 -5.20 2.69 -23.08
CA PHE A 140 -6.32 3.65 -23.05
C PHE A 140 -6.21 4.77 -24.10
N VAL A 141 -4.99 5.28 -24.34
CA VAL A 141 -4.74 6.38 -25.29
C VAL A 141 -4.78 5.90 -26.74
N THR A 142 -4.23 4.72 -27.04
CA THR A 142 -4.17 4.21 -28.42
C THR A 142 -5.45 3.51 -28.85
N GLY A 143 -6.37 3.19 -27.93
CA GLY A 143 -7.74 2.78 -28.24
C GLY A 143 -7.90 1.56 -29.16
N SER A 144 -6.83 0.81 -29.44
CA SER A 144 -6.84 -0.31 -30.37
C SER A 144 -6.30 -1.55 -29.67
N ALA A 145 -7.23 -2.40 -29.23
CA ALA A 145 -7.02 -3.83 -29.33
C ALA A 145 -6.65 -4.14 -30.78
N THR A 146 -5.44 -4.62 -31.00
CA THR A 146 -5.21 -5.62 -32.04
C THR A 146 -5.58 -6.97 -31.46
#